data_AF-A0A420XT15-F1
#
_entry.id   AF-A0A420XT15-F1
#
_cell.length_a   1.000
_cell.length_b   1.000
_cell.length_c   1.000
_cell.angle_alpha   90.00
_cell.angle_beta   90.00
_cell.angle_gamma   90.00
#
_symmetry.space_group_name_H-M   'P 1'
#
loop_
_entity.id
_entity.type
_entity.pdbx_description
1 polymer ?
#
loop_
_entity_poly.entity_id
_entity_poly.type
_entity_poly.pdbx_seq_one_letter_code
_entity_poly.pdbx_strand_id
1 'polypeptide(L)'
;MVDPELEAALTVLLRDLSAPGGVVPDVRDVPWQPYPGTASCMLHAADGSGMGVFIELGRPTAEQVAHLADQVQEWAVEALWTLSASTSWPPCPHHPGSHPLQAEEHDGRAVWCCPVDRHVVTEVGRLGVQDASS
;
A
#
# COMPACT_ATOMS: atom_id res chain seq x y z
N MET A 1 18.60 3.86 -9.49
CA MET A 1 17.85 2.62 -9.79
C MET A 1 17.28 2.18 -8.46
N VAL A 2 15.96 1.95 -8.38
CA VAL A 2 15.30 1.52 -7.15
C VAL A 2 15.90 0.19 -6.72
N ASP A 3 16.09 -0.01 -5.42
CA ASP A 3 16.56 -1.29 -4.89
C ASP A 3 15.59 -2.43 -5.30
N PRO A 4 16.08 -3.62 -5.74
CA PRO A 4 15.22 -4.70 -6.18
C PRO A 4 14.19 -5.18 -5.13
N GLU A 5 14.51 -5.15 -3.84
CA GLU A 5 13.57 -5.52 -2.78
C GLU A 5 12.41 -4.51 -2.70
N LEU A 6 12.74 -3.21 -2.82
CA LEU A 6 11.73 -2.14 -2.84
C LEU A 6 10.90 -2.19 -4.12
N GLU A 7 11.52 -2.41 -5.28
CA GLU A 7 10.80 -2.55 -6.55
C GLU A 7 9.81 -3.72 -6.51
N ALA A 8 10.20 -4.86 -5.93
CA ALA A 8 9.33 -6.01 -5.77
C ALA A 8 8.14 -5.69 -4.86
N ALA A 9 8.37 -5.04 -3.71
CA ALA A 9 7.30 -4.65 -2.79
C ALA A 9 6.34 -3.61 -3.40
N LEU A 10 6.88 -2.58 -4.06
CA LEU A 10 6.09 -1.56 -4.76
C LEU A 10 5.25 -2.15 -5.87
N THR A 11 5.79 -3.09 -6.65
CA THR A 11 5.04 -3.72 -7.75
C THR A 11 3.76 -4.38 -7.26
N VAL A 12 3.78 -4.99 -6.07
CA VAL A 12 2.59 -5.58 -5.43
C VAL A 12 1.58 -4.48 -5.09
N LEU A 13 2.01 -3.41 -4.44
CA LEU A 13 1.13 -2.31 -4.02
C LEU A 13 0.58 -1.47 -5.16
N LEU A 14 1.35 -1.29 -6.24
CA LEU A 14 0.89 -0.56 -7.42
C LEU A 14 -0.29 -1.26 -8.10
N ARG A 15 -0.40 -2.59 -7.99
CA ARG A 15 -1.59 -3.33 -8.47
C ARG A 15 -2.84 -2.95 -7.67
N ASP A 16 -2.71 -2.87 -6.36
CA ASP A 16 -3.78 -2.47 -5.45
C ASP A 16 -4.21 -1.02 -5.64
N LEU A 17 -3.24 -0.12 -5.79
CA LEU A 17 -3.49 1.29 -6.10
C LEU A 17 -4.15 1.50 -7.46
N SER A 18 -3.93 0.57 -8.41
CA SER A 18 -4.58 0.58 -9.72
C SER A 18 -5.98 -0.05 -9.70
N ALA A 19 -6.40 -0.67 -8.60
CA ALA A 19 -7.73 -1.24 -8.45
C ALA A 19 -8.81 -0.12 -8.36
N PRO A 20 -10.10 -0.44 -8.64
CA PRO A 20 -11.17 0.55 -8.55
C PRO A 20 -11.23 1.22 -7.16
N GLY A 21 -11.26 2.55 -7.15
CA GLY A 21 -11.24 3.35 -5.92
C GLY A 21 -9.85 3.66 -5.38
N GLY A 22 -8.78 3.17 -6.01
CA GLY A 22 -7.40 3.56 -5.73
C GLY A 22 -6.96 4.82 -6.49
N VAL A 23 -5.68 5.16 -6.31
CA VAL A 23 -5.01 6.31 -6.93
C VAL A 23 -3.61 5.91 -7.38
N VAL A 24 -3.24 6.22 -8.62
CA VAL A 24 -1.94 5.81 -9.18
C VAL A 24 -0.88 6.89 -8.92
N PRO A 25 0.22 6.59 -8.19
CA PRO A 25 1.31 7.53 -7.95
C PRO A 25 2.24 7.67 -9.16
N ASP A 26 2.91 8.82 -9.25
CA ASP A 26 4.19 8.95 -9.96
C ASP A 26 5.32 8.52 -9.01
N VAL A 27 5.92 7.35 -9.27
CA VAL A 27 7.01 6.79 -8.46
C VAL A 27 8.34 7.36 -8.92
N ARG A 28 9.04 8.04 -8.02
CA ARG A 28 10.35 8.64 -8.31
C ARG A 28 11.42 7.99 -7.45
N ASP A 29 12.42 7.46 -8.14
CA ASP A 29 13.62 6.87 -7.57
C ASP A 29 14.59 7.97 -7.08
N VAL A 30 14.14 8.66 -6.04
CA VAL A 30 14.91 9.65 -5.30
C VAL A 30 14.95 9.15 -3.86
N PRO A 31 16.13 8.89 -3.29
CA PRO A 31 16.24 8.47 -1.89
C PRO A 31 15.62 9.54 -1.00
N TRP A 32 14.57 9.19 -0.27
CA TRP A 32 13.94 10.11 0.66
C TRP A 32 14.86 10.37 1.85
N GLN A 33 15.49 9.31 2.38
CA GLN A 33 16.45 9.38 3.48
C GLN A 33 17.60 8.37 3.29
N PRO A 34 18.87 8.76 3.52
CA PRO A 34 20.02 7.88 3.34
C PRO A 34 20.32 7.07 4.61
N TYR A 35 19.35 6.29 5.09
CA TYR A 35 19.59 5.41 6.25
C TYR A 35 20.21 4.09 5.81
N PRO A 36 21.35 3.68 6.40
CA PRO A 36 21.94 2.37 6.14
C PRO A 36 20.92 1.24 6.41
N GLY A 37 20.86 0.26 5.51
CA GLY A 37 19.94 -0.87 5.63
C GLY A 37 18.50 -0.58 5.21
N THR A 38 18.24 0.56 4.57
CA THR A 38 16.92 0.87 3.99
C THR A 38 17.01 1.18 2.51
N ALA A 39 15.92 0.94 1.79
CA ALA A 39 15.70 1.45 0.45
C ALA A 39 14.46 2.34 0.46
N SER A 40 14.50 3.48 -0.24
CA SER A 40 13.39 4.43 -0.27
C SER A 40 13.16 5.02 -1.66
N CYS A 41 11.94 5.50 -1.87
CA CYS A 41 11.55 6.29 -3.05
C CYS A 41 10.52 7.35 -2.66
N MET A 42 10.16 8.21 -3.61
CA MET A 42 9.09 9.20 -3.45
C MET A 42 7.85 8.76 -4.25
N LEU A 43 6.67 8.87 -3.63
CA LEU A 43 5.37 8.74 -4.28
C LEU A 43 4.77 10.12 -4.45
N HIS A 44 4.47 10.52 -5.68
CA HIS A 44 3.88 11.82 -5.98
C HIS A 44 2.44 11.70 -6.47
N ALA A 45 1.57 12.56 -5.97
CA ALA A 45 0.19 12.69 -6.44
C ALA A 45 0.09 13.65 -7.64
N ALA A 46 -1.07 13.65 -8.30
CA ALA A 46 -1.30 14.45 -9.51
C ALA A 46 -1.25 15.97 -9.27
N ASP A 47 -1.44 16.41 -8.03
CA ASP A 47 -1.33 17.82 -7.62
C ASP A 47 0.13 18.26 -7.37
N GLY A 48 1.09 17.33 -7.48
CA GLY A 48 2.51 17.58 -7.28
C GLY A 48 2.98 17.42 -5.83
N SER A 49 2.07 17.13 -4.88
CA SER A 49 2.44 16.71 -3.52
C SER A 49 3.16 15.36 -3.55
N GLY A 50 3.99 15.09 -2.55
CA GLY A 50 4.75 13.84 -2.50
C GLY A 50 5.12 13.41 -1.10
N MET A 51 5.21 12.09 -0.92
CA MET A 51 5.61 11.46 0.33
C MET A 51 6.71 10.44 0.07
N GLY A 52 7.70 10.39 0.97
CA GLY A 52 8.72 9.37 0.95
C GLY A 52 8.20 8.07 1.55
N VAL A 53 8.54 6.94 0.94
CA VAL A 53 8.25 5.61 1.47
C VAL A 53 9.53 4.78 1.46
N PHE A 54 9.63 3.83 2.39
CA PHE A 54 10.82 3.01 2.52
C PHE A 54 10.52 1.59 3.00
N ILE A 55 11.51 0.71 2.82
CA ILE A 55 11.57 -0.61 3.43
C ILE A 55 12.89 -0.79 4.19
N GLU A 56 12.88 -1.68 5.17
CA GLU A 56 14.10 -2.26 5.75
C GLU A 56 14.59 -3.43 4.90
N LEU A 57 15.83 -3.38 4.44
CA LEU A 57 16.44 -4.40 3.59
C LEU A 57 16.72 -5.69 4.38
N GLY A 58 16.57 -6.83 3.72
CA GLY A 58 16.82 -8.15 4.31
C GLY A 58 15.77 -8.64 5.29
N ARG A 59 14.66 -7.90 5.47
CA ARG A 59 13.45 -8.39 6.16
C ARG A 59 12.71 -9.40 5.28
N PRO A 60 11.90 -10.32 5.86
CA PRO A 60 11.00 -11.15 5.08
C PRO A 60 10.11 -10.32 4.16
N THR A 61 9.91 -10.77 2.93
CA THR A 61 9.16 -10.02 1.91
C THR A 61 7.76 -9.63 2.36
N ALA A 62 7.07 -10.49 3.11
CA ALA A 62 5.74 -10.19 3.65
C ALA A 62 5.76 -9.03 4.67
N GLU A 63 6.77 -8.97 5.53
CA GLU A 63 6.95 -7.86 6.47
C GLU A 63 7.25 -6.56 5.71
N GLN A 64 8.12 -6.61 4.70
CA GLN A 64 8.42 -5.46 3.85
C GLN A 64 7.17 -4.93 3.14
N VAL A 65 6.37 -5.82 2.56
CA VAL A 65 5.13 -5.44 1.87
C VAL A 65 4.11 -4.87 2.85
N ALA A 66 3.90 -5.50 4.01
CA ALA A 66 2.95 -4.98 5.01
C ALA A 66 3.37 -3.61 5.56
N HIS A 67 4.66 -3.43 5.87
CA HIS A 67 5.18 -2.15 6.33
C HIS A 67 5.09 -1.05 5.26
N LEU A 68 5.39 -1.39 4.01
CA LEU A 68 5.27 -0.44 2.90
C LEU A 68 3.81 -0.12 2.60
N ALA A 69 2.90 -1.08 2.75
CA ALA A 69 1.47 -0.92 2.53
C ALA A 69 0.86 0.11 3.49
N ASP A 70 1.29 0.12 4.76
CA ASP A 70 0.90 1.10 5.77
C ASP A 70 1.29 2.52 5.35
N GLN A 71 2.55 2.72 4.94
CA GLN A 71 3.01 4.01 4.40
C GLN A 71 2.26 4.40 3.12
N VAL A 72 2.07 3.46 2.18
CA VAL A 72 1.34 3.74 0.94
C VAL A 72 -0.11 4.14 1.20
N GLN A 73 -0.73 3.55 2.23
CA GLN A 73 -2.08 3.90 2.64
C GLN A 73 -2.15 5.35 3.14
N GLU A 74 -1.20 5.81 3.96
CA GLU A 74 -1.13 7.22 4.38
C GLU A 74 -1.06 8.16 3.17
N TRP A 75 -0.19 7.85 2.20
CA TRP A 75 -0.07 8.64 0.97
C TRP A 75 -1.37 8.63 0.15
N ALA A 76 -1.99 7.46 -0.01
CA ALA A 76 -3.21 7.29 -0.79
C ALA A 76 -4.38 8.07 -0.18
N VAL A 77 -4.50 8.10 1.15
CA VAL A 77 -5.51 8.88 1.89
C VAL A 77 -5.39 10.36 1.57
N GLU A 78 -4.19 10.92 1.61
CA GLU A 78 -3.94 12.32 1.30
C GLU A 78 -4.25 12.64 -0.18
N ALA A 79 -3.78 11.79 -1.10
CA ALA A 79 -4.02 11.97 -2.52
C ALA A 79 -5.52 11.90 -2.87
N LEU A 80 -6.27 10.94 -2.29
CA LEU A 80 -7.70 10.78 -2.50
C LEU A 80 -8.50 11.95 -1.90
N TRP A 81 -8.07 12.48 -0.77
CA TRP A 81 -8.67 13.67 -0.16
C TRP A 81 -8.62 14.88 -1.10
N THR A 82 -7.46 15.15 -1.73
CA THR A 82 -7.34 16.24 -2.71
C THR A 82 -8.24 16.03 -3.92
N LEU A 83 -8.52 14.77 -4.30
CA LEU A 83 -9.44 14.41 -5.38
C LEU A 83 -10.92 14.44 -4.97
N SER A 84 -11.25 14.82 -3.71
CA SER A 84 -12.60 14.74 -3.15
C SER A 84 -13.23 13.33 -3.26
N ALA A 85 -12.37 12.30 -3.23
CA ALA A 85 -12.77 10.90 -3.25
C ALA A 85 -12.89 10.35 -1.81
N SER A 86 -13.33 9.09 -1.68
CA SER A 86 -13.34 8.43 -0.37
C SER A 86 -11.91 8.23 0.13
N THR A 87 -11.65 8.66 1.37
CA THR A 87 -10.36 8.46 2.06
C THR A 87 -10.30 7.12 2.80
N SER A 88 -11.34 6.30 2.73
CA SER A 88 -11.31 4.94 3.29
C SER A 88 -10.71 3.98 2.26
N TRP A 89 -9.38 4.04 2.10
CA TRP A 89 -8.65 3.19 1.15
C TRP A 89 -7.61 2.30 1.86
N PRO A 90 -7.54 0.99 1.55
CA PRO A 90 -8.55 0.23 0.81
C PRO A 90 -9.88 0.14 1.58
N PRO A 91 -11.05 0.20 0.93
CA PRO A 91 -12.32 0.14 1.65
C PRO A 91 -12.56 -1.24 2.25
N CYS A 92 -13.06 -1.29 3.49
CA CYS A 92 -13.47 -2.56 4.10
C CYS A 92 -14.82 -3.03 3.54
N PRO A 93 -14.94 -4.27 3.03
CA PRO A 93 -16.21 -4.81 2.53
C PRO A 93 -17.20 -5.17 3.65
N HIS A 94 -16.71 -5.49 4.85
CA HIS A 94 -17.55 -5.80 6.01
C HIS A 94 -18.19 -4.55 6.62
N HIS A 95 -17.52 -3.39 6.53
CA HIS A 95 -17.99 -2.11 7.05
C HIS A 95 -17.83 -0.99 6.01
N PRO A 96 -18.65 -1.00 4.94
CA PRO A 96 -18.51 -0.05 3.83
C PRO A 96 -18.58 1.41 4.30
N GLY A 97 -17.58 2.21 3.91
CA GLY A 97 -17.53 3.65 4.22
C GLY A 97 -17.23 4.01 5.67
N SER A 98 -16.87 3.03 6.51
CA SER A 98 -16.56 3.28 7.92
C SER A 98 -15.06 3.42 8.19
N HIS A 99 -14.26 2.48 7.69
CA HIS A 99 -12.83 2.45 7.95
C HIS A 99 -12.10 1.78 6.77
N PRO A 100 -10.81 2.12 6.57
CA PRO A 100 -9.98 1.36 5.65
C PRO A 100 -9.65 -0.02 6.21
N LEU A 101 -9.19 -0.92 5.33
CA LEU A 101 -8.49 -2.14 5.73
C LEU A 101 -7.10 -1.78 6.28
N GLN A 102 -6.58 -2.60 7.18
CA GLN A 102 -5.25 -2.47 7.74
C GLN A 102 -4.31 -3.48 7.09
N ALA A 103 -3.11 -3.04 6.72
CA ALA A 103 -2.06 -3.93 6.24
C ALA A 103 -1.41 -4.65 7.42
N GLU A 104 -1.29 -5.97 7.33
CA GLU A 104 -0.63 -6.78 8.34
C GLU A 104 0.15 -7.93 7.71
N GLU A 105 1.15 -8.41 8.43
CA GLU A 105 1.79 -9.69 8.15
C GLU A 105 1.05 -10.79 8.93
N HIS A 106 0.71 -11.88 8.24
CA HIS A 106 0.06 -13.05 8.82
C HIS A 106 0.62 -14.33 8.17
N ASP A 107 1.29 -15.16 8.97
CA ASP A 107 1.85 -16.46 8.56
C ASP A 107 2.72 -16.39 7.29
N GLY A 108 3.58 -15.38 7.19
CA GLY A 108 4.48 -15.14 6.07
C GLY A 108 3.81 -14.52 4.86
N ARG A 109 2.62 -13.93 5.01
CA ARG A 109 1.85 -13.27 3.93
C ARG A 109 1.47 -11.86 4.35
N ALA A 110 1.66 -10.90 3.45
CA ALA A 110 1.11 -9.56 3.62
C ALA A 110 -0.36 -9.57 3.22
N VAL A 111 -1.23 -9.14 4.12
CA VAL A 111 -2.69 -9.18 3.95
C VAL A 111 -3.34 -7.84 4.27
N TRP A 112 -4.46 -7.58 3.61
CA TRP A 112 -5.43 -6.58 4.04
C TRP A 112 -6.44 -7.23 4.96
N CYS A 113 -6.56 -6.72 6.18
CA CYS A 113 -7.50 -7.21 7.17
C CYS A 113 -8.42 -6.10 7.70
N CYS A 114 -9.57 -6.49 8.21
CA CYS A 114 -10.47 -5.56 8.88
C CYS A 114 -9.92 -5.25 10.30
N PRO A 115 -9.69 -3.99 10.67
CA PRO A 115 -9.19 -3.64 12.00
C PRO A 115 -10.18 -3.95 13.12
N VAL A 116 -11.49 -4.04 12.82
CA VAL A 116 -12.55 -4.25 13.82
C VAL A 116 -12.73 -5.72 14.17
N ASP A 117 -12.93 -6.58 13.17
CA ASP A 117 -13.22 -8.00 13.36
C ASP A 117 -12.01 -8.92 13.11
N ARG A 118 -10.88 -8.34 12.65
CA ARG A 118 -9.62 -9.03 12.35
C ARG A 118 -9.70 -10.05 11.21
N HIS A 119 -10.79 -10.02 10.42
CA HIS A 119 -10.93 -10.90 9.27
C HIS A 119 -9.96 -10.50 8.16
N VAL A 120 -9.22 -11.49 7.64
CA VAL A 120 -8.39 -11.31 6.46
C VAL A 120 -9.29 -11.24 5.24
N VAL A 121 -9.24 -10.11 4.53
CA VAL A 121 -10.05 -9.89 3.33
C VAL A 121 -9.36 -10.43 2.09
N THR A 122 -8.08 -10.12 1.91
CA THR A 122 -7.28 -10.60 0.78
C THR A 122 -5.78 -10.39 1.02
N GLU A 123 -4.92 -10.95 0.17
CA GLU A 123 -3.51 -10.61 0.12
C GLU A 123 -3.29 -9.21 -0.45
N VAL A 124 -2.24 -8.54 0.02
CA VAL A 124 -1.77 -7.30 -0.62
C VAL A 124 -1.35 -7.61 -2.06
N GLY A 125 -1.76 -6.76 -3.01
CA GLY A 125 -1.59 -6.90 -4.46
C GLY A 125 -2.72 -7.65 -5.17
N ARG A 126 -3.80 -8.00 -4.47
CA ARG A 126 -4.99 -8.68 -5.00
C ARG A 126 -6.28 -7.90 -4.82
N LEU A 127 -6.25 -6.62 -4.48
CA LEU A 127 -7.47 -5.81 -4.45
C LEU A 127 -8.12 -5.75 -5.84
N GLY A 128 -9.45 -5.86 -5.87
CA GLY A 128 -10.21 -5.85 -7.12
C GLY A 128 -10.11 -7.14 -7.94
N VAL A 129 -9.27 -8.10 -7.54
CA VAL A 129 -9.35 -9.47 -8.05
C VAL A 129 -10.53 -10.14 -7.34
N GLN A 130 -11.67 -10.19 -8.02
CA GLN A 130 -12.77 -11.04 -7.57
C GLN A 130 -12.32 -12.48 -7.74
N ASP A 131 -12.08 -13.20 -6.65
CA ASP A 131 -12.05 -14.66 -6.71
C ASP A 131 -13.43 -15.09 -7.19
N ALA A 132 -13.49 -15.66 -8.40
CA ALA A 132 -14.68 -16.30 -8.91
C ALA A 132 -14.96 -17.53 -8.03
N SER A 133 -15.71 -17.34 -6.94
CA SER A 133 -16.14 -18.42 -6.05
C SER A 133 -17.40 -18.03 -5.28
N SER A 134 -18.56 -18.12 -5.94
CA SER A 134 -19.69 -19.00 -5.56
C SER A 134 -20.88 -18.78 -6.51
#